data_AF-A0A0W0SSY3-F1
#
_entry.id   AF-A0A0W0SSY3-F1
#
_cell.length_a   1.000
_cell.length_b   1.000
_cell.length_c   1.000
_cell.angle_alpha   90.00
_cell.angle_beta   90.00
_cell.angle_gamma   90.00
#
_symmetry.space_group_name_H-M   'P 1'
#
loop_
_entity.id
_entity.type
_entity.pdbx_description
1 polymer ?
#
loop_
_entity_poly.entity_id
_entity_poly.type
_entity_poly.pdbx_seq_one_letter_code
_entity_poly.pdbx_strand_id
1 'polypeptide(L)'
;MNFLDEQNSKNRKFVIDKISHLLDVHFDTNSLSAWLSYYYSVHVKGAPEKTEQAKIKDLSKFLNFFQMEVGHDLVDSWTPAVSKHFQKHLCKTISEKTGKPYKATSINRTMATIRHVGRWLHQQRPLLAGDPLAQVKDLQTDAPDWNGLTSRQLMRLKSACEQRIKRKAVLGKIKTP
;
A
#
# COMPACT_ATOMS: atom_id res chain seq x y z
N MET A 1 -43.83 29.49 8.30
CA MET A 1 -43.01 29.90 9.47
C MET A 1 -42.90 28.70 10.39
N ASN A 2 -41.68 28.28 10.69
CA ASN A 2 -41.21 27.34 11.72
C ASN A 2 -41.89 25.97 11.87
N PHE A 3 -41.13 24.92 11.58
CA PHE A 3 -40.95 23.79 12.51
C PHE A 3 -39.47 23.38 12.48
N LEU A 4 -38.85 23.42 13.65
CA LEU A 4 -37.48 22.99 13.93
C LEU A 4 -37.39 21.44 13.95
N ASP A 5 -36.20 20.98 13.58
CA ASP A 5 -35.44 19.84 14.09
C ASP A 5 -36.19 18.59 14.56
N GLU A 6 -35.83 17.43 13.99
CA GLU A 6 -34.98 16.47 14.72
C GLU A 6 -34.66 15.17 13.93
N GLN A 7 -33.49 14.60 14.27
CA GLN A 7 -33.03 13.22 14.05
C GLN A 7 -32.55 12.76 12.66
N ASN A 8 -31.23 12.92 12.41
CA ASN A 8 -30.42 11.77 11.98
C ASN A 8 -28.93 11.92 12.39
N SER A 9 -28.64 11.79 13.69
CA SER A 9 -27.28 11.86 14.26
C SER A 9 -26.78 10.52 14.82
N LYS A 10 -27.34 9.39 14.38
CA LYS A 10 -26.94 8.05 14.84
C LYS A 10 -25.90 7.43 13.92
N ASN A 11 -24.64 7.90 14.01
CA ASN A 11 -23.40 7.10 13.77
C ASN A 11 -22.10 7.97 13.76
N ARG A 12 -22.00 8.99 14.62
CA ARG A 12 -20.75 9.76 14.83
C ARG A 12 -20.24 9.66 16.27
N LYS A 13 -20.35 8.48 16.89
CA LYS A 13 -19.71 8.21 18.18
C LYS A 13 -18.70 7.09 18.01
N PHE A 14 -17.59 7.24 18.73
CA PHE A 14 -16.41 6.38 18.79
C PHE A 14 -15.35 6.67 17.71
N VAL A 15 -14.37 7.50 18.07
CA VAL A 15 -12.97 7.04 18.28
C VAL A 15 -12.02 8.23 18.60
N ILE A 16 -12.41 9.48 18.35
CA ILE A 16 -11.49 10.62 18.60
C ILE A 16 -11.40 10.97 20.10
N ASP A 17 -12.52 11.00 20.82
CA ASP A 17 -12.54 11.49 22.21
C ASP A 17 -11.91 10.54 23.25
N LYS A 18 -11.67 9.27 22.90
CA LYS A 18 -11.17 8.27 23.86
C LYS A 18 -9.66 8.03 23.81
N ILE A 19 -8.97 8.65 22.85
CA ILE A 19 -7.50 8.55 22.72
C ILE A 19 -6.80 9.76 23.39
N SER A 20 -7.55 10.81 23.71
CA SER A 20 -7.04 12.07 24.25
C SER A 20 -6.41 11.98 25.66
N HIS A 21 -6.49 10.83 26.34
CA HIS A 21 -6.20 10.76 27.78
C HIS A 21 -5.21 9.69 28.24
N LEU A 22 -4.46 8.99 27.38
CA LEU A 22 -3.42 8.06 27.90
C LEU A 22 -2.10 7.97 27.15
N LEU A 23 -1.89 8.77 26.11
CA LEU A 23 -0.58 8.97 25.48
C LEU A 23 -0.51 10.43 25.06
N ASP A 24 0.09 11.27 25.91
CA ASP A 24 0.34 12.68 25.61
C ASP A 24 1.53 12.80 24.62
N VAL A 25 1.42 12.09 23.51
CA VAL A 25 2.17 12.34 22.29
C VAL A 25 1.24 13.21 21.46
N HIS A 26 1.43 14.52 21.54
CA HIS A 26 0.69 15.51 20.77
C HIS A 26 0.61 15.07 19.29
N PHE A 27 -0.53 14.53 18.87
CA PHE A 27 -0.74 14.13 17.48
C PHE A 27 -0.84 15.40 16.65
N ASP A 28 0.18 15.68 15.85
CA ASP A 28 0.17 16.84 14.97
C ASP A 28 -0.80 16.61 13.80
N THR A 29 -2.01 17.15 13.95
CA THR A 29 -3.08 17.07 12.95
C THR A 29 -2.76 17.78 11.64
N ASN A 30 -1.74 18.62 11.59
CA ASN A 30 -1.30 19.31 10.37
C ASN A 30 -0.13 18.58 9.68
N SER A 31 0.50 17.62 10.35
CA SER A 31 1.62 16.85 9.80
C SER A 31 1.14 15.68 8.94
N LEU A 32 1.59 15.62 7.68
CA LEU A 32 1.34 14.48 6.81
C LEU A 32 2.02 13.22 7.37
N SER A 33 3.26 13.32 7.83
CA SER A 33 3.99 12.19 8.40
C SER A 33 3.30 11.59 9.64
N ALA A 34 2.69 12.42 10.48
CA ALA A 34 1.86 11.99 11.61
C ALA A 34 0.63 11.21 11.12
N TRP A 35 -0.10 11.73 10.14
CA TRP A 35 -1.26 11.04 9.56
C TRP A 35 -0.91 9.69 8.91
N LEU A 36 0.20 9.60 8.18
CA LEU A 36 0.63 8.33 7.58
C LEU A 36 1.04 7.31 8.63
N SER A 37 1.67 7.76 9.72
CA SER A 37 2.04 6.91 10.86
C SER A 37 0.81 6.41 11.62
N TYR A 38 -0.19 7.27 11.78
CA TYR A 38 -1.46 6.90 12.40
C TYR A 38 -2.27 5.95 11.51
N TYR A 39 -2.31 6.19 10.20
CA TYR A 39 -2.90 5.24 9.26
C TYR A 39 -2.26 3.86 9.38
N TYR A 40 -0.93 3.81 9.46
CA TYR A 40 -0.20 2.57 9.61
C TYR A 40 -0.62 1.81 10.87
N SER A 41 -0.69 2.49 12.01
CA SER A 41 -1.05 1.86 13.29
C SER A 41 -2.48 1.32 13.31
N VAL A 42 -3.41 2.00 12.61
CA VAL A 42 -4.84 1.63 12.58
C VAL A 42 -5.16 0.57 11.52
N HIS A 43 -4.58 0.67 10.31
CA HIS A 43 -5.00 -0.12 9.15
C HIS A 43 -3.99 -1.15 8.65
N VAL A 44 -2.72 -1.03 9.05
CA VAL A 44 -1.64 -1.86 8.49
C VAL A 44 -1.04 -2.78 9.55
N LYS A 45 -0.86 -2.27 10.78
CA LYS A 45 -0.26 -3.02 11.88
C LYS A 45 -1.07 -4.28 12.20
N GLY A 46 -0.39 -5.43 12.21
CA GLY A 46 -1.02 -6.73 12.49
C GLY A 46 -1.50 -7.48 11.25
N ALA A 47 -1.31 -6.91 10.05
CA ALA A 47 -1.43 -7.65 8.79
C ALA A 47 -0.30 -8.69 8.67
N PRO A 48 -0.40 -9.67 7.73
CA PRO A 48 0.72 -10.55 7.42
C PRO A 48 1.98 -9.75 7.11
N GLU A 49 3.14 -10.21 7.60
CA GLU A 49 4.41 -9.47 7.57
C GLU A 49 4.74 -8.88 6.20
N LYS A 50 4.57 -9.67 5.13
CA LYS A 50 4.83 -9.22 3.75
C LYS A 50 3.91 -8.07 3.32
N THR A 51 2.66 -8.08 3.77
CA THR A 51 1.69 -7.03 3.48
C THR A 51 2.06 -5.76 4.26
N GLU A 52 2.41 -5.90 5.53
CA GLU A 52 2.87 -4.80 6.39
C GLU A 52 4.10 -4.12 5.78
N GLN A 53 5.15 -4.88 5.48
CA GLN A 53 6.37 -4.40 4.82
C GLN A 53 6.08 -3.71 3.47
N ALA A 54 5.20 -4.28 2.65
CA ALA A 54 4.84 -3.71 1.36
C ALA A 54 4.11 -2.37 1.50
N LYS A 55 3.21 -2.24 2.48
CA LYS A 55 2.47 -1.00 2.77
C LYS A 55 3.39 0.06 3.36
N ILE A 56 4.24 -0.27 4.32
CA ILE A 56 5.26 0.65 4.86
C ILE A 56 6.10 1.20 3.72
N LYS A 57 6.63 0.32 2.85
CA LYS A 57 7.46 0.74 1.73
C LYS A 57 6.74 1.68 0.77
N ASP A 58 5.43 1.53 0.57
CA ASP A 58 4.65 2.45 -0.26
C ASP A 58 4.47 3.81 0.41
N LEU A 59 4.13 3.81 1.70
CA LEU A 59 3.96 5.03 2.49
C LEU A 59 5.27 5.82 2.54
N SER A 60 6.40 5.14 2.79
CA SER A 60 7.73 5.79 2.83
C SER A 60 8.11 6.39 1.47
N LYS A 61 7.82 5.73 0.34
CA LYS A 61 8.07 6.33 -0.98
C LYS A 61 7.30 7.62 -1.17
N PHE A 62 6.03 7.64 -0.77
CA PHE A 62 5.20 8.83 -0.90
C PHE A 62 5.67 9.94 0.03
N LEU A 63 5.99 9.63 1.28
CA LEU A 63 6.49 10.61 2.24
C LEU A 63 7.81 11.24 1.77
N ASN A 64 8.77 10.42 1.33
CA ASN A 64 10.05 10.90 0.81
C ASN A 64 9.86 11.79 -0.42
N PHE A 65 8.98 11.39 -1.34
CA PHE A 65 8.62 12.21 -2.49
C PHE A 65 7.98 13.54 -2.06
N PHE A 66 7.04 13.50 -1.12
CA PHE A 66 6.32 14.67 -0.66
C PHE A 66 7.26 15.68 -0.01
N GLN A 67 8.15 15.22 0.87
CA GLN A 67 9.18 16.07 1.49
C GLN A 67 10.12 16.67 0.45
N MET A 68 10.53 15.90 -0.56
CA MET A 68 11.43 16.36 -1.62
C MET A 68 10.78 17.42 -2.53
N GLU A 69 9.52 17.24 -2.92
CA GLU A 69 8.85 18.11 -3.90
C GLU A 69 8.10 19.30 -3.27
N VAL A 70 7.51 19.10 -2.10
CA VAL A 70 6.72 20.13 -1.40
C VAL A 70 7.60 20.91 -0.41
N GLY A 71 8.65 20.28 0.14
CA GLY A 71 9.62 20.93 1.02
C GLY A 71 9.17 21.10 2.48
N HIS A 72 7.95 20.70 2.82
CA HIS A 72 7.41 20.77 4.18
C HIS A 72 6.38 19.65 4.42
N ASP A 73 6.00 19.44 5.68
CA ASP A 73 5.16 18.30 6.10
C ASP A 73 3.68 18.67 6.31
N LEU A 74 3.18 19.71 5.65
CA LEU A 74 1.78 20.13 5.85
C LEU A 74 0.83 19.25 5.04
N VAL A 75 -0.12 18.63 5.73
CA VAL A 75 -1.08 17.70 5.14
C VAL A 75 -1.99 18.36 4.09
N ASP A 76 -2.33 19.64 4.24
CA ASP A 76 -3.17 20.36 3.27
C ASP A 76 -2.50 20.61 1.92
N SER A 77 -1.17 20.50 1.86
CA SER A 77 -0.45 20.53 0.57
C SER A 77 -0.60 19.23 -0.21
N TRP A 78 -1.22 18.20 0.35
CA TRP A 78 -1.58 17.01 -0.40
C TRP A 78 -2.79 17.26 -1.29
N THR A 79 -2.51 17.71 -2.52
CA THR A 79 -3.51 17.99 -3.55
C THR A 79 -3.56 16.90 -4.63
N PRO A 80 -4.61 16.86 -5.48
CA PRO A 80 -4.64 16.02 -6.66
C PRO A 80 -3.43 16.19 -7.60
N ALA A 81 -2.88 17.40 -7.68
CA ALA A 81 -1.70 17.69 -8.50
C ALA A 81 -0.45 16.97 -7.94
N VAL A 82 -0.26 17.00 -6.62
CA VAL A 82 0.84 16.30 -5.94
C VAL A 82 0.75 14.80 -6.18
N SER A 83 -0.45 14.21 -6.07
CA SER A 83 -0.65 12.79 -6.33
C SER A 83 -0.37 12.40 -7.80
N LYS A 84 -0.79 13.22 -8.77
CA LYS A 84 -0.43 13.01 -10.19
C LYS A 84 1.08 13.12 -10.39
N HIS A 85 1.73 14.06 -9.72
CA HIS A 85 3.17 14.23 -9.81
C HIS A 85 3.91 13.03 -9.20
N PHE A 86 3.45 12.52 -8.07
CA PHE A 86 4.00 11.30 -7.46
C PHE A 86 3.92 10.11 -8.41
N GLN A 87 2.78 9.90 -9.07
CA GLN A 87 2.63 8.82 -10.05
C GLN A 87 3.63 8.97 -11.20
N LYS A 88 3.81 10.19 -11.74
CA LYS A 88 4.80 10.47 -12.78
C LYS A 88 6.24 10.27 -12.29
N HIS A 89 6.53 10.63 -11.05
CA HIS A 89 7.82 10.41 -10.42
C HIS A 89 8.12 8.90 -10.37
N LEU A 90 7.18 8.08 -9.90
CA LEU A 90 7.32 6.61 -9.88
C LEU A 90 7.57 6.01 -11.27
N CYS A 91 7.00 6.57 -12.34
CA CYS A 91 7.29 6.11 -13.71
C CYS A 91 8.77 6.33 -14.12
N LYS A 92 9.44 7.32 -13.54
CA LYS A 92 10.83 7.69 -13.84
C LYS A 92 11.83 7.10 -12.85
N THR A 93 11.39 6.72 -11.65
CA THR A 93 12.26 6.16 -10.62
C THR A 93 12.80 4.79 -11.04
N ILE A 94 14.12 4.62 -10.97
CA ILE A 94 14.78 3.34 -11.18
C ILE A 94 14.69 2.50 -9.90
N SER A 95 14.25 1.25 -10.04
CA SER A 95 14.18 0.31 -8.93
C SER A 95 15.57 -0.25 -8.61
N GLU A 96 16.03 -0.04 -7.37
CA GLU A 96 17.29 -0.60 -6.85
C GLU A 96 17.41 -2.12 -7.05
N LYS A 97 16.30 -2.86 -6.97
CA LYS A 97 16.29 -4.32 -7.09
C LYS A 97 16.49 -4.82 -8.52
N THR A 98 16.05 -4.05 -9.51
CA THR A 98 16.00 -4.51 -10.91
C THR A 98 16.84 -3.68 -11.85
N GLY A 99 17.34 -2.52 -11.41
CA GLY A 99 18.04 -1.53 -12.24
C GLY A 99 17.17 -0.91 -13.34
N LYS A 100 15.84 -1.15 -13.33
CA LYS A 100 14.89 -0.71 -14.34
C LYS A 100 13.81 0.20 -13.73
N PRO A 101 13.15 1.05 -14.53
CA PRO A 101 11.96 1.78 -14.10
C PRO A 101 10.89 0.85 -13.52
N TYR A 102 10.07 1.36 -12.59
CA TYR A 102 8.98 0.57 -12.04
C TYR A 102 7.96 0.16 -13.11
N LYS A 103 7.55 -1.12 -13.09
CA LYS A 103 6.44 -1.61 -13.91
C LYS A 103 5.11 -0.94 -13.49
N ALA A 104 4.22 -0.74 -14.45
CA ALA A 104 2.89 -0.15 -14.21
C ALA A 104 2.10 -0.86 -13.10
N THR A 105 2.17 -2.19 -13.01
CA THR A 105 1.52 -2.97 -11.93
C THR A 105 2.05 -2.61 -10.54
N SER A 106 3.37 -2.43 -10.40
CA SER A 106 4.00 -2.00 -9.15
C SER A 106 3.59 -0.59 -8.76
N ILE A 107 3.51 0.31 -9.74
CA ILE A 107 3.06 1.70 -9.55
C ILE A 107 1.60 1.72 -9.11
N ASN A 108 0.71 1.01 -9.80
CA ASN A 108 -0.71 0.92 -9.46
C ASN A 108 -0.92 0.34 -8.06
N ARG A 109 -0.14 -0.67 -7.65
CA ARG A 109 -0.17 -1.19 -6.27
C ARG A 109 0.20 -0.12 -5.25
N THR A 110 1.27 0.63 -5.49
CA THR A 110 1.68 1.74 -4.62
C THR A 110 0.59 2.82 -4.59
N MET A 111 0.05 3.23 -5.75
CA MET A 111 -1.03 4.21 -5.85
C MET A 111 -2.32 3.74 -5.16
N ALA A 112 -2.63 2.45 -5.17
CA ALA A 112 -3.77 1.90 -4.43
C ALA A 112 -3.59 2.05 -2.91
N THR A 113 -2.38 1.82 -2.39
CA THR A 113 -2.05 2.10 -0.97
C THR A 113 -2.26 3.58 -0.66
N ILE A 114 -1.69 4.46 -1.48
CA ILE A 114 -1.76 5.92 -1.29
C ILE A 114 -3.20 6.44 -1.40
N ARG A 115 -4.00 5.88 -2.31
CA ARG A 115 -5.42 6.21 -2.45
C ARG A 115 -6.24 5.80 -1.25
N HIS A 116 -5.95 4.64 -0.66
CA HIS A 116 -6.66 4.19 0.53
C HIS A 116 -6.39 5.12 1.71
N VAL A 117 -5.12 5.43 2.01
CA VAL A 117 -4.78 6.35 3.10
C VAL A 117 -5.27 7.77 2.83
N GLY A 118 -5.15 8.29 1.60
CA GLY A 118 -5.61 9.64 1.27
C GLY A 118 -7.11 9.83 1.44
N ARG A 119 -7.92 8.83 1.04
CA ARG A 119 -9.37 8.86 1.24
C ARG A 119 -9.76 8.69 2.70
N TRP A 120 -9.12 7.76 3.41
CA TRP A 120 -9.33 7.60 4.85
C TRP A 120 -8.99 8.89 5.61
N LEU A 121 -7.86 9.53 5.29
CA LEU A 121 -7.45 10.80 5.87
C LEU A 121 -8.50 11.88 5.60
N HIS A 122 -8.91 12.04 4.34
CA HIS A 122 -9.92 13.03 3.94
C HIS A 122 -11.26 12.84 4.69
N GLN A 123 -11.62 11.60 5.04
CA GLN A 123 -12.80 11.31 5.86
C GLN A 123 -12.63 11.72 7.33
N GLN A 124 -11.41 11.61 7.89
CA GLN A 124 -11.12 12.04 9.26
C GLN A 124 -10.95 13.56 9.38
N ARG A 125 -10.25 14.15 8.42
CA ARG A 125 -9.92 15.58 8.32
C ARG A 125 -10.05 16.01 6.85
N PRO A 126 -11.15 16.68 6.46
CA PRO A 126 -11.29 17.22 5.12
C PRO A 126 -10.10 18.11 4.77
N LEU A 127 -9.52 17.89 3.59
CA LEU A 127 -8.39 18.66 3.07
C LEU A 127 -8.89 19.87 2.30
N LEU A 128 -8.11 20.96 2.31
CA LEU A 128 -8.45 22.20 1.59
C LEU A 128 -8.71 21.98 0.08
N ALA A 129 -7.98 21.05 -0.54
CA ALA A 129 -8.09 20.74 -1.96
C ALA A 129 -9.07 19.59 -2.29
N GLY A 130 -9.85 19.10 -1.32
CA GLY A 130 -10.78 17.97 -1.52
C GLY A 130 -10.10 16.59 -1.47
N ASP A 131 -10.65 15.59 -2.17
CA ASP A 131 -10.05 14.25 -2.26
C ASP A 131 -8.71 14.34 -3.02
N PRO A 132 -7.57 14.03 -2.37
CA PRO A 132 -6.24 14.18 -2.94
C PRO A 132 -5.97 13.23 -4.12
N LEU A 133 -6.85 12.27 -4.40
CA LEU A 133 -6.72 11.29 -5.48
C LEU A 133 -7.86 11.34 -6.52
N ALA A 134 -8.80 12.30 -6.43
CA ALA A 134 -10.02 12.35 -7.25
C ALA A 134 -9.80 12.19 -8.78
N GLN A 135 -8.65 12.64 -9.29
CA GLN A 135 -8.35 12.66 -10.72
C GLN A 135 -7.15 11.80 -11.12
N VAL A 136 -6.67 10.92 -10.23
CA VAL A 136 -5.50 10.07 -10.50
C VAL A 136 -5.96 8.70 -10.99
N LYS A 137 -5.85 8.50 -12.30
CA LYS A 137 -6.17 7.23 -12.97
C LYS A 137 -5.02 6.24 -12.84
N ASP A 138 -5.35 4.96 -12.78
CA ASP A 138 -4.35 3.91 -12.81
C ASP A 138 -3.69 3.84 -14.20
N LEU A 139 -2.42 3.42 -14.23
CA LEU A 139 -1.69 3.21 -15.47
C LEU A 139 -2.24 1.97 -16.19
N GLN A 140 -2.29 2.02 -17.52
CA GLN A 140 -2.62 0.85 -18.32
C GLN A 140 -1.54 -0.22 -18.10
N THR A 141 -2.00 -1.46 -17.96
CA THR A 141 -1.13 -2.63 -17.81
C THR A 141 -1.47 -3.60 -18.92
N ASP A 142 -0.46 -4.08 -19.63
CA ASP A 142 -0.65 -5.13 -20.63
C ASP A 142 -1.19 -6.40 -19.96
N ALA A 143 -1.96 -7.19 -20.71
CA ALA A 143 -2.38 -8.50 -20.26
C ALA A 143 -1.14 -9.34 -19.92
N PRO A 144 -1.17 -10.11 -18.82
CA PRO A 144 -0.03 -10.92 -18.45
C PRO A 144 0.22 -11.95 -19.56
N ASP A 145 1.45 -11.98 -20.07
CA ASP A 145 1.87 -13.05 -20.96
C ASP A 145 1.74 -14.39 -20.23
N TRP A 146 1.21 -15.39 -20.94
CA TRP A 146 1.16 -16.76 -20.43
C TRP A 146 2.59 -17.26 -20.17
N ASN A 147 3.01 -17.24 -18.91
CA ASN A 147 4.27 -17.82 -18.46
C ASN A 147 4.05 -19.18 -17.78
N GLY A 148 3.02 -19.92 -18.21
CA GLY A 148 2.74 -21.26 -17.71
C GLY A 148 3.72 -22.29 -18.24
N LEU A 149 3.82 -23.42 -17.54
CA LEU A 149 4.66 -24.53 -18.00
C LEU A 149 4.10 -25.09 -19.31
N THR A 150 4.96 -25.21 -20.32
CA THR A 150 4.65 -25.96 -21.54
C THR A 150 4.48 -27.45 -21.22
N SER A 151 3.78 -28.20 -22.07
CA SER A 151 3.61 -29.65 -21.91
C SER A 151 4.95 -30.39 -21.76
N ARG A 152 5.99 -29.94 -22.48
CA ARG A 152 7.36 -30.47 -22.38
C ARG A 152 7.98 -30.20 -21.01
N GLN A 153 7.86 -28.98 -20.49
CA GLN A 153 8.38 -28.64 -19.16
C GLN A 153 7.62 -29.39 -18.07
N LEU A 154 6.30 -29.53 -18.20
CA LEU A 154 5.48 -30.28 -17.26
C LEU A 154 5.87 -31.76 -17.21
N MET A 155 6.05 -32.40 -18.38
CA MET A 155 6.51 -33.79 -18.47
C MET A 155 7.89 -33.96 -17.83
N ARG A 156 8.85 -33.06 -18.11
CA ARG A 156 10.18 -33.08 -17.51
C ARG A 156 10.13 -32.91 -15.99
N LEU A 157 9.26 -32.01 -15.49
CA LEU A 157 9.06 -31.81 -14.06
C LEU A 157 8.50 -33.06 -13.39
N LYS A 158 7.48 -33.70 -14.00
CA LYS A 158 6.90 -34.95 -13.49
C LYS A 158 7.95 -36.07 -13.41
N SER A 159 8.70 -36.28 -14.49
CA SER A 159 9.76 -37.30 -14.53
C SER A 159 10.85 -37.06 -13.48
N ALA A 160 11.28 -35.79 -13.30
CA ALA A 160 12.28 -35.45 -12.29
C ALA A 160 11.78 -35.74 -10.86
N CYS A 161 10.49 -35.49 -10.57
CA CYS A 161 9.87 -35.82 -9.29
C CYS A 161 9.85 -37.34 -9.05
N GLU A 162 9.47 -38.14 -10.05
CA GLU A 162 9.47 -39.61 -9.96
C GLU A 162 10.88 -40.17 -9.68
N GLN A 163 11.90 -39.65 -10.37
CA GLN A 163 13.29 -40.03 -10.14
C GLN A 163 13.76 -39.66 -8.73
N ARG A 164 13.38 -38.48 -8.22
CA ARG A 164 13.71 -38.05 -6.85
C ARG A 164 13.08 -38.95 -5.78
N ILE A 165 11.83 -39.37 -5.98
CA ILE A 165 11.13 -40.30 -5.07
C ILE A 165 11.85 -41.65 -5.04
N LYS A 166 12.13 -42.24 -6.22
CA LYS A 166 12.87 -43.51 -6.32
C LYS A 166 14.26 -43.41 -5.69
N ARG A 167 15.01 -42.34 -5.96
CA ARG A 167 16.36 -42.14 -5.42
C ARG A 167 16.37 -42.01 -3.89
N LYS A 168 15.38 -41.32 -3.30
CA LYS A 168 15.21 -41.27 -1.83
C LYS A 168 14.91 -42.64 -1.23
N ALA A 169 14.06 -43.45 -1.88
CA ALA A 169 13.75 -44.80 -1.42
C ALA A 169 14.97 -45.73 -1.47
N VAL A 170 15.85 -45.58 -2.47
CA VAL A 170 17.11 -46.35 -2.57
C VAL A 170 18.11 -45.93 -1.49
N LEU A 171 18.29 -44.63 -1.25
CA LEU A 171 19.22 -44.11 -0.22
C LEU A 171 18.77 -44.42 1.22
N GLY A 172 17.46 -44.56 1.46
CA GLY A 172 16.92 -44.98 2.77
C GLY A 172 17.19 -46.46 3.09
N LYS A 173 17.36 -47.32 2.07
CA LYS A 173 17.64 -48.75 2.25
C LYS A 173 19.13 -49.09 2.47
N ILE A 174 20.03 -48.13 2.24
CA ILE A 174 21.49 -48.32 2.42
C ILE A 174 21.95 -47.88 3.83
N LYS A 175 21.03 -47.35 4.66
CA LYS A 175 21.32 -46.76 5.99
C LYS A 175 20.87 -47.61 7.20
N THR A 176 20.67 -48.90 7.03
CA THR A 176 20.45 -49.82 8.16
C THR A 176 21.66 -50.73 8.30
N PRO A 177 22.46 -50.63 9.39
CA PRO A 177 23.46 -51.65 9.73
C PRO A 177 22.79 -52.99 10.07
#